data_AF-A0A967K7G2-F1
#
_entry.id   AF-A0A967K7G2-F1
#
_cell.length_a   1.000
_cell.length_b   1.000
_cell.length_c   1.000
_cell.angle_alpha   90.00
_cell.angle_beta   90.00
_cell.angle_gamma   90.00
#
_symmetry.space_group_name_H-M   'P 1'
#
loop_
_entity.id
_entity.type
_entity.pdbx_description
1 polymer ?
#
loop_
_entity_poly.entity_id
_entity_poly.type
_entity_poly.pdbx_seq_one_letter_code
_entity_poly.pdbx_strand_id
1 'polypeptide(L)' 'EWGIGTNYNIQRFTKNMLFDEKIGGTIHLAVGAGYPETGAKNDSGIHWDMLCDMSESEITVDGDL' A
#
# COMPACT_ATOMS: atom_id res chain seq x y z
N GLU A 1 3.82 5.52 -4.48
CA GLU A 1 4.01 5.06 -3.08
C GLU A 1 3.87 3.56 -3.03
N TRP A 2 4.55 2.90 -2.10
CA TRP A 2 4.30 1.50 -1.77
C TRP A 2 4.16 1.35 -0.26
N GLY A 3 3.15 0.61 0.19
CA GLY A 3 2.91 0.36 1.60
C GLY A 3 2.42 -1.06 1.87
N ILE A 4 2.64 -1.50 3.11
CA ILE A 4 2.25 -2.81 3.61
C ILE A 4 1.27 -2.60 4.76
N GLY A 5 0.10 -3.23 4.66
CA GLY A 5 -0.90 -3.24 5.70
C GLY A 5 -0.49 -4.19 6.82
N THR A 6 -0.42 -3.67 8.04
CA THR A 6 0.07 -4.40 9.23
C THR A 6 -0.94 -4.42 10.38
N ASN A 7 -2.14 -3.85 10.19
CA ASN A 7 -3.18 -3.83 11.21
C ASN A 7 -4.10 -5.06 11.09
N TYR A 8 -3.71 -6.13 11.75
CA TYR A 8 -4.50 -7.36 11.84
C TYR A 8 -5.76 -7.23 12.73
N ASN A 9 -6.11 -6.06 13.25
CA ASN A 9 -7.41 -5.87 13.93
C ASN A 9 -8.54 -5.51 12.95
N ILE A 10 -8.22 -5.12 11.72
CA ILE A 10 -9.23 -4.86 10.69
C ILE A 10 -9.45 -6.15 9.91
N GLN A 11 -10.57 -6.81 10.18
CA GLN A 11 -10.86 -8.17 9.69
C GLN A 11 -11.83 -8.19 8.49
N ARG A 12 -12.18 -7.02 7.96
CA ARG A 12 -13.09 -6.87 6.82
C ARG A 12 -12.76 -5.63 6.02
N PHE A 13 -12.94 -5.71 4.70
CA PHE A 13 -12.89 -4.53 3.84
C PHE A 13 -14.01 -3.55 4.20
N THR A 14 -13.63 -2.31 4.44
CA THR A 14 -14.50 -1.20 4.79
C THR A 14 -14.99 -0.43 3.57
N LYS A 15 -14.39 -0.68 2.40
CA LYS A 15 -14.57 0.09 1.16
C LYS A 15 -14.16 1.55 1.31
N ASN A 16 -13.19 1.79 2.17
CA ASN A 16 -12.59 3.09 2.38
C ASN A 16 -11.08 2.91 2.39
N MET A 17 -10.40 3.53 1.42
CA MET A 17 -8.98 3.33 1.18
C MET A 17 -8.14 3.60 2.44
N LEU A 18 -8.50 4.63 3.22
CA LEU A 18 -7.78 5.01 4.43
C LEU A 18 -7.66 3.87 5.46
N PHE A 19 -8.69 3.02 5.56
CA PHE A 19 -8.69 1.88 6.47
C PHE A 19 -8.22 0.61 5.78
N ASP A 20 -8.60 0.42 4.53
CA ASP A 20 -8.35 -0.82 3.80
C ASP A 20 -6.87 -1.00 3.46
N GLU A 21 -6.13 0.10 3.20
CA GLU A 21 -4.67 0.07 3.03
C GLU A 21 -3.91 -0.35 4.29
N LYS A 22 -4.56 -0.30 5.46
CA LYS A 22 -3.95 -0.68 6.75
C LYS A 22 -4.19 -2.13 7.12
N ILE A 23 -5.11 -2.84 6.45
CA ILE A 23 -5.49 -4.22 6.78
C ILE A 23 -4.26 -5.12 6.80
N GLY A 24 -4.07 -5.88 7.88
CA GLY A 24 -2.97 -6.83 7.99
C GLY A 24 -2.98 -7.85 6.84
N GLY A 25 -1.86 -7.99 6.14
CA GLY A 25 -1.74 -8.92 5.00
C GLY A 25 -2.16 -8.34 3.65
N THR A 26 -2.33 -7.02 3.53
CA THR A 26 -2.46 -6.34 2.25
C THR A 26 -1.19 -5.58 1.88
N ILE A 27 -1.05 -5.25 0.61
CA ILE A 27 -0.15 -4.18 0.15
C ILE A 27 -0.96 -3.16 -0.64
N HIS A 28 -0.48 -1.92 -0.67
CA HIS A 28 -0.96 -0.94 -1.62
C HIS A 28 0.18 -0.34 -2.42
N LEU A 29 -0.13 -0.01 -3.67
CA LEU A 29 0.75 0.74 -4.55
C LEU A 29 -0.01 1.94 -5.09
N ALA A 30 0.52 3.12 -4.84
CA ALA A 30 -0.01 4.35 -5.40
C ALA A 30 0.78 4.80 -6.63
N VAL A 31 0.06 5.09 -7.71
CA VAL A 31 0.63 5.72 -8.92
C VAL A 31 0.33 7.22 -8.93
N GLY A 32 1.23 8.00 -9.52
CA GLY A 32 1.12 9.45 -9.59
C GLY A 32 1.90 10.15 -8.46
N ALA A 33 1.32 11.19 -7.88
CA ALA A 33 1.97 12.19 -7.05
C ALA A 33 2.71 11.53 -5.90
N GLY A 34 4.04 11.70 -5.86
CA GLY A 34 4.83 11.24 -4.73
C GLY A 34 4.93 12.31 -3.66
N TYR A 35 4.98 11.88 -2.40
CA TYR A 35 5.24 12.75 -1.26
C TYR A 35 6.67 13.29 -1.30
N PRO A 36 6.91 14.61 -1.47
CA PRO A 36 8.25 15.17 -1.64
C PRO A 36 9.21 14.86 -0.48
N GLU A 37 8.70 14.75 0.73
CA GLU A 37 9.44 14.39 1.95
C GLU A 37 10.04 12.97 1.91
N THR A 38 9.53 12.09 1.04
CA THR A 38 10.06 10.74 0.81
C THR A 38 11.19 10.72 -0.23
N GLY A 39 11.55 11.89 -0.78
CA GLY A 39 12.50 12.01 -1.90
C GLY A 39 11.88 11.68 -3.25
N ALA A 40 10.56 11.54 -3.33
CA ALA A 40 9.86 11.27 -4.57
C ALA A 40 10.03 12.43 -5.56
N LYS A 41 10.32 12.08 -6.81
CA LYS A 41 10.44 13.04 -7.92
C LYS A 41 9.22 13.05 -8.85
N ASN A 42 8.25 12.19 -8.58
CA ASN A 42 7.08 12.04 -9.43
C ASN A 42 6.05 13.11 -9.08
N ASP A 43 5.97 14.13 -9.94
CA ASP A 43 4.99 15.21 -9.84
C ASP A 43 3.78 14.90 -10.73
N SER A 44 2.59 14.94 -10.15
CA SER A 44 1.34 14.58 -10.80
C SER A 44 0.15 15.21 -10.08
N GLY A 45 -0.94 15.46 -10.80
CA GLY A 45 -2.20 15.92 -10.22
C GLY A 45 -3.05 14.82 -9.59
N ILE A 46 -2.63 13.55 -9.70
CA ILE A 46 -3.35 12.39 -9.14
C ILE A 46 -2.43 11.59 -8.24
N HIS A 47 -2.96 11.08 -7.13
CA HIS A 47 -2.38 10.02 -6.31
C HIS A 47 -3.43 8.92 -6.23
N TRP A 48 -3.17 7.77 -6.82
CA TRP A 48 -4.17 6.72 -6.97
C TRP A 48 -3.68 5.42 -6.36
N ASP A 49 -4.32 5.02 -5.27
CA ASP A 49 -4.04 3.78 -4.55
C ASP A 49 -4.71 2.57 -5.19
N MET A 50 -3.92 1.51 -5.35
CA MET A 50 -4.39 0.18 -5.70
C MET A 50 -4.04 -0.78 -4.57
N LEU A 51 -5.05 -1.48 -4.07
CA LEU A 51 -4.92 -2.41 -2.95
C LEU A 51 -4.86 -3.85 -3.46
N CYS A 52 -3.99 -4.66 -2.86
CA CYS A 52 -3.83 -6.06 -3.17
C CYS A 52 -3.86 -6.88 -1.88
N ASP A 53 -4.66 -7.95 -1.86
CA ASP A 53 -4.62 -8.96 -0.81
C ASP A 53 -3.43 -9.89 -1.06
N MET A 54 -2.62 -10.12 -0.02
CA MET A 54 -1.42 -10.94 -0.06
C MET A 54 -1.57 -12.23 0.76
N SER A 55 -2.80 -12.62 1.14
CA SER A 55 -3.07 -13.80 1.97
C SER A 55 -2.46 -15.12 1.45
N GLU A 56 -2.29 -15.26 0.13
CA GLU A 56 -1.65 -16.40 -0.54
C GLU A 56 -0.40 -15.99 -1.35
N SER A 57 0.31 -14.95 -0.91
CA SER A 57 1.43 -14.37 -1.64
C SER A 57 2.60 -14.00 -0.71
N GLU A 58 3.77 -13.79 -1.31
CA GLU A 58 5.00 -13.47 -0.59
C GLU A 58 5.58 -12.14 -1.08
N ILE A 59 6.25 -11.42 -0.17
CA ILE A 59 7.01 -10.22 -0.48
C ILE A 59 8.48 -10.54 -0.23
N THR A 60 9.30 -10.46 -1.26
CA THR A 60 10.76 -10.57 -1.15
C THR A 60 11.37 -9.18 -1.27
N VAL A 61 12.24 -8.82 -0.32
CA VAL A 61 12.94 -7.51 -0.30
C VAL A 61 14.43 -7.77 -0.39
N ASP A 62 15.09 -7.10 -1.34
CA ASP A 62 16.53 -7.26 -1.61
C ASP A 62 17.00 -8.69 -1.90
N GLY A 63 16.08 -9.58 -2.29
CA GLY A 63 16.36 -10.99 -2.57
C GLY A 63 16.20 -11.91 -1.35
N ASP A 64 15.83 -11.36 -0.19
CA ASP A 64 15.57 -12.09 1.06
C ASP A 64 14.08 -12.04 1.44
N LEU A 65 13.64 -13.06 2.18
CA LEU A 65 12.28 -13.19 2.74
C LEU A 65 12.22 -12.60 4.16
#